data_AF-A0A8A2VFE3-F1
#
_entry.id   AF-A0A8A2VFE3-F1
#
_cell.length_a   1.000
_cell.length_b   1.000
_cell.length_c   1.000
_cell.angle_alpha   90.00
_cell.angle_beta   90.00
_cell.angle_gamma   90.00
#
_symmetry.space_group_name_H-M   'P 1'
#
loop_
_entity.id
_entity.type
_entity.pdbx_description
1 polymer ?
#
loop_
_entity_poly.entity_id
_entity_poly.type
_entity_poly.pdbx_seq_one_letter_code
_entity_poly.pdbx_strand_id
1 'polypeptide(L)'
;MSRGIGALPAIQELVPEWAVLLVALVTQLGDVWFLTLLVAVVYWVRPDDREDAAVVVGLMLAGFSLITALKYAFALPRPGQPLAELETLGPLARSLYEATGTADGYGFPSGHAVLTTVVYGALAGRLSVGTARQRALGAATVVALVAASRVALGVHYLVDVVAGIAVGLAFLFVANRLTARYPTDRLTVAFSLAITLAIVALVVSGGTIDAVLLLAASFAAFGGLELRRRVRDRTSV
;
A
#
# COMPACT_ATOMS: atom_id res chain seq x y z
N MET A 1 -21.22 -8.36 -16.80
CA MET A 1 -19.99 -8.69 -17.55
C MET A 1 -18.84 -8.74 -16.56
N SER A 2 -18.14 -9.87 -16.44
CA SER A 2 -16.95 -9.93 -15.58
C SER A 2 -15.84 -9.10 -16.24
N ARG A 3 -15.11 -8.31 -15.46
CA ARG A 3 -13.93 -7.57 -15.95
C ARG A 3 -12.68 -8.46 -16.08
N GLY A 4 -12.87 -9.78 -15.95
CA GLY A 4 -11.83 -10.77 -16.13
C GLY A 4 -11.67 -11.09 -17.61
N ILE A 5 -10.49 -10.80 -18.17
CA ILE A 5 -10.11 -11.13 -19.54
C ILE A 5 -9.83 -12.64 -19.75
N GLY A 6 -10.52 -13.53 -19.01
CA GLY A 6 -10.29 -14.98 -19.07
C GLY A 6 -8.93 -15.47 -18.53
N ALA A 7 -8.04 -14.57 -18.10
CA ALA A 7 -6.71 -14.93 -17.61
C ALA A 7 -6.70 -15.61 -16.23
N LEU A 8 -7.76 -15.42 -15.43
CA LEU A 8 -7.78 -15.87 -14.05
C LEU A 8 -7.82 -17.42 -13.92
N PRO A 9 -8.72 -18.14 -14.62
CA PRO A 9 -8.74 -19.61 -14.59
C PRO A 9 -7.44 -20.23 -15.11
N ALA A 10 -6.86 -19.68 -16.19
CA ALA A 10 -5.61 -20.17 -16.76
C ALA A 10 -4.41 -20.02 -15.80
N ILE A 11 -4.38 -18.94 -15.01
CA ILE A 11 -3.35 -18.74 -13.98
C ILE A 11 -3.59 -19.69 -12.80
N GLN A 12 -4.85 -19.88 -12.40
CA GLN A 12 -5.26 -20.78 -11.33
C GLN A 12 -4.84 -22.23 -11.56
N GLU A 13 -5.07 -22.75 -12.77
CA GLU A 13 -4.69 -24.12 -13.16
C GLU A 13 -3.17 -24.36 -13.12
N LEU A 14 -2.37 -23.30 -13.25
CA LEU A 14 -0.90 -23.37 -13.25
C LEU A 14 -0.29 -23.30 -11.85
N VAL A 15 -1.07 -22.98 -10.80
CA VAL A 15 -0.58 -22.83 -9.43
C VAL A 15 -0.86 -24.12 -8.64
N PRO A 16 0.16 -24.92 -8.31
CA PRO A 16 -0.03 -26.10 -7.46
C PRO A 16 -0.50 -25.72 -6.05
N GLU A 17 -1.22 -26.61 -5.38
CA GLU A 17 -1.72 -26.38 -4.02
C GLU A 17 -0.62 -26.00 -3.01
N TRP A 18 0.56 -26.65 -3.09
CA TRP A 18 1.69 -26.32 -2.22
C TRP A 18 2.23 -24.91 -2.47
N ALA A 19 2.08 -24.38 -3.68
CA ALA A 19 2.52 -23.03 -4.03
C ALA A 19 1.59 -21.96 -3.46
N VAL A 20 0.35 -22.29 -3.09
CA VAL A 20 -0.60 -21.35 -2.45
C VAL A 20 0.00 -20.75 -1.19
N LEU A 21 0.71 -21.54 -0.38
CA LEU A 21 1.40 -21.02 0.81
C LEU A 21 2.46 -19.97 0.45
N LEU A 22 3.27 -20.25 -0.58
CA LEU A 22 4.30 -19.31 -1.02
C LEU A 22 3.68 -18.03 -1.60
N VAL A 23 2.63 -18.16 -2.39
CA VAL A 23 1.90 -17.02 -2.96
C VAL A 23 1.25 -16.19 -1.83
N ALA A 24 0.67 -16.84 -0.83
CA ALA A 24 0.10 -16.21 0.36
C ALA A 24 1.18 -15.48 1.20
N LEU A 25 2.39 -16.03 1.30
CA LEU A 25 3.52 -15.36 1.96
C LEU A 25 4.02 -14.16 1.15
N VAL A 26 4.13 -14.29 -0.17
CA VAL A 26 4.55 -13.20 -1.06
C VAL A 26 3.58 -12.01 -0.99
N THR A 27 2.26 -12.26 -0.95
CA THR A 27 1.32 -11.14 -0.83
C THR A 27 1.43 -10.38 0.50
N GLN A 28 1.96 -11.00 1.57
CA GLN A 28 2.19 -10.28 2.84
C GLN A 28 3.17 -9.13 2.69
N LEU A 29 4.08 -9.16 1.70
CA LEU A 29 5.02 -8.06 1.44
C LEU A 29 4.32 -6.75 1.05
N GLY A 30 3.06 -6.84 0.61
CA GLY A 30 2.21 -5.69 0.29
C GLY A 30 1.10 -5.41 1.32
N ASP A 31 1.08 -6.14 2.43
CA ASP A 31 0.08 -5.96 3.48
C ASP A 31 0.44 -4.79 4.41
N VAL A 32 -0.59 -4.19 5.01
CA VAL A 32 -0.50 -3.02 5.89
C VAL A 32 0.47 -3.25 7.04
N TRP A 33 0.37 -4.42 7.70
CA TRP A 33 1.20 -4.72 8.87
C TRP A 33 2.68 -4.77 8.48
N PHE A 34 2.99 -5.40 7.34
CA PHE A 34 4.36 -5.57 6.88
C PHE A 34 4.95 -4.25 6.39
N LEU A 35 4.19 -3.47 5.61
CA LEU A 35 4.63 -2.16 5.13
C LEU A 35 4.86 -1.19 6.30
N THR A 36 3.99 -1.22 7.31
CA THR A 36 4.17 -0.43 8.54
C THR A 36 5.43 -0.85 9.29
N LEU A 37 5.65 -2.15 9.48
CA LEU A 37 6.86 -2.69 10.11
C LEU A 37 8.11 -2.32 9.31
N LEU A 38 8.08 -2.42 7.99
CA LEU A 38 9.18 -2.06 7.10
C LEU A 38 9.58 -0.60 7.28
N VAL A 39 8.60 0.33 7.17
CA VAL A 39 8.87 1.76 7.31
C VAL A 39 9.32 2.12 8.73
N ALA A 40 8.76 1.46 9.74
CA ALA A 40 9.25 1.56 11.12
C ALA A 40 10.73 1.14 11.20
N VAL A 41 11.09 -0.06 10.76
CA VAL A 41 12.47 -0.54 10.80
C VAL A 41 13.42 0.43 10.10
N VAL A 42 13.05 0.95 8.93
CA VAL A 42 13.84 1.99 8.24
C VAL A 42 14.02 3.23 9.12
N TYR A 43 12.95 3.75 9.71
CA TYR A 43 12.98 4.92 10.58
C TYR A 43 13.87 4.73 11.83
N TRP A 44 13.85 3.54 12.45
CA TRP A 44 14.64 3.27 13.65
C TRP A 44 16.11 2.99 13.34
N VAL A 45 16.41 2.19 12.30
CA VAL A 45 17.75 1.70 11.98
C VAL A 45 18.56 2.71 11.16
N ARG A 46 17.91 3.60 10.40
CA ARG A 46 18.58 4.59 9.55
C ARG A 46 18.34 6.01 10.06
N PRO A 47 19.07 6.46 11.10
CA PRO A 47 18.87 7.77 11.69
C PRO A 47 19.02 8.92 10.69
N ASP A 48 19.92 8.78 9.71
CA ASP A 48 20.16 9.77 8.66
C ASP A 48 18.98 9.91 7.69
N ASP A 49 18.24 8.82 7.44
CA ASP A 49 17.09 8.79 6.53
C ASP A 49 15.75 8.95 7.29
N ARG A 50 15.75 9.33 8.58
CA ARG A 50 14.54 9.38 9.44
C ARG A 50 13.45 10.30 8.91
N GLU A 51 13.84 11.47 8.39
CA GLU A 51 12.88 12.41 7.82
C GLU A 51 12.24 11.81 6.56
N ASP A 52 13.03 11.17 5.71
CA ASP A 52 12.53 10.51 4.51
C ASP A 52 11.62 9.33 4.84
N ALA A 53 11.95 8.54 5.88
CA ALA A 53 11.06 7.50 6.38
C ALA A 53 9.74 8.07 6.92
N ALA A 54 9.76 9.21 7.62
CA ALA A 54 8.55 9.91 8.07
C ALA A 54 7.72 10.46 6.89
N VAL A 55 8.38 10.94 5.83
CA VAL A 55 7.70 11.30 4.57
C VAL A 55 7.03 10.08 3.96
N VAL A 56 7.70 8.91 3.95
CA VAL A 56 7.11 7.65 3.48
C VAL A 56 5.89 7.24 4.31
N VAL A 57 5.89 7.45 5.63
CA VAL A 57 4.68 7.24 6.47
C VAL A 57 3.53 8.13 5.99
N GLY A 58 3.78 9.42 5.76
CA GLY A 58 2.76 10.33 5.23
C GLY A 58 2.23 9.89 3.86
N LEU A 59 3.12 9.46 2.95
CA LEU A 59 2.73 8.95 1.64
C LEU A 59 2.00 7.60 1.71
N MET A 60 2.35 6.75 2.67
CA MET A 60 1.66 5.49 2.93
C MET A 60 0.22 5.75 3.37
N LEU A 61 0.01 6.63 4.36
CA LEU A 61 -1.32 7.03 4.82
C LEU A 61 -2.15 7.67 3.70
N ALA A 62 -1.54 8.56 2.92
CA ALA A 62 -2.15 9.15 1.72
C ALA A 62 -2.55 8.07 0.69
N GLY A 63 -1.69 7.08 0.46
CA GLY A 63 -1.98 5.93 -0.40
C GLY A 63 -3.16 5.11 0.10
N PHE A 64 -3.24 4.83 1.40
CA PHE A 64 -4.39 4.17 2.01
C PHE A 64 -5.68 4.96 1.81
N SER A 65 -5.65 6.25 2.09
CA SER A 65 -6.82 7.12 1.91
C SER A 65 -7.26 7.19 0.45
N LEU A 66 -6.32 7.26 -0.49
CA LEU A 66 -6.61 7.19 -1.92
C LEU A 66 -7.30 5.87 -2.30
N ILE A 67 -6.81 4.73 -1.79
CA ILE A 67 -7.42 3.43 -2.04
C ILE A 67 -8.84 3.38 -1.50
N THR A 68 -9.05 3.83 -0.26
CA THR A 68 -10.38 3.88 0.35
C THR A 68 -11.32 4.74 -0.50
N ALA A 69 -10.93 5.96 -0.85
CA ALA A 69 -11.72 6.83 -1.71
C ALA A 69 -12.09 6.16 -3.04
N LEU A 70 -11.12 5.57 -3.74
CA LEU A 70 -11.37 4.93 -5.04
C LEU A 70 -12.24 3.68 -4.91
N LYS A 71 -12.04 2.86 -3.88
CA LYS A 71 -12.86 1.67 -3.64
C LYS A 71 -14.33 2.04 -3.47
N TYR A 72 -14.63 3.04 -2.65
CA TYR A 72 -16.01 3.52 -2.46
C TYR A 72 -16.55 4.27 -3.68
N ALA A 73 -15.72 5.01 -4.40
CA ALA A 73 -16.14 5.71 -5.62
C ALA A 73 -16.55 4.75 -6.75
N PHE A 74 -15.80 3.65 -6.95
CA PHE A 74 -16.08 2.69 -8.01
C PHE A 74 -17.03 1.57 -7.60
N ALA A 75 -17.01 1.17 -6.32
CA ALA A 75 -17.88 0.15 -5.76
C ALA A 75 -17.90 -1.20 -6.51
N LEU A 76 -16.82 -1.55 -7.21
CA LEU A 76 -16.80 -2.73 -8.08
C LEU A 76 -16.51 -4.03 -7.29
N PRO A 77 -17.25 -5.13 -7.52
CA PRO A 77 -17.12 -6.38 -6.76
C PRO A 77 -15.83 -7.14 -7.09
N ARG A 78 -15.37 -8.04 -6.22
CA ARG A 78 -14.21 -8.92 -6.45
C ARG A 78 -14.54 -10.10 -7.39
N PRO A 79 -13.55 -10.88 -7.87
CA PRO A 79 -13.83 -12.18 -8.48
C PRO A 79 -14.52 -13.12 -7.48
N GLY A 80 -15.51 -13.88 -7.95
CA GLY A 80 -16.25 -14.87 -7.14
C GLY A 80 -15.66 -16.28 -7.17
N GLN A 81 -14.39 -16.44 -7.56
CA GLN A 81 -13.73 -17.72 -7.75
C GLN A 81 -12.37 -17.74 -7.00
N PRO A 82 -12.37 -18.08 -5.70
CA PRO A 82 -11.14 -18.32 -4.95
C PRO A 82 -10.28 -19.42 -5.63
N LEU A 83 -8.95 -19.33 -5.50
CA LEU A 83 -7.99 -20.26 -6.12
C LEU A 83 -8.18 -21.73 -5.71
N ALA A 84 -8.65 -21.94 -4.49
CA ALA A 84 -8.97 -23.23 -3.92
C ALA A 84 -10.20 -23.03 -3.05
N GLU A 85 -11.10 -24.02 -3.00
CA GLU A 85 -12.07 -24.09 -1.91
C GLU A 85 -11.25 -24.03 -0.61
N LEU A 86 -11.36 -22.92 0.13
CA LEU A 86 -10.61 -22.63 1.35
C LEU A 86 -10.54 -23.82 2.32
N GLU A 87 -11.55 -24.69 2.24
CA GLU A 87 -11.73 -25.93 2.97
C GLU A 87 -10.64 -27.00 2.71
N THR A 88 -10.06 -27.01 1.51
CA THR A 88 -9.00 -27.95 1.09
C THR A 88 -7.60 -27.53 1.56
N LEU A 89 -7.41 -26.25 1.92
CA LEU A 89 -6.13 -25.73 2.40
C LEU A 89 -5.86 -26.16 3.85
N GLY A 90 -4.60 -26.49 4.15
CA GLY A 90 -4.13 -26.70 5.52
C GLY A 90 -4.29 -25.44 6.39
N PRO A 91 -4.37 -25.57 7.73
CA PRO A 91 -4.75 -24.47 8.63
C PRO A 91 -3.91 -23.20 8.46
N LEU A 92 -2.59 -23.35 8.28
CA LEU A 92 -1.66 -22.23 8.10
C LEU A 92 -1.91 -21.45 6.80
N ALA A 93 -2.14 -22.16 5.68
CA ALA A 93 -2.39 -21.52 4.40
C ALA A 93 -3.74 -20.79 4.40
N ARG A 94 -4.75 -21.35 5.06
CA ARG A 94 -6.05 -20.70 5.27
C ARG A 94 -5.93 -19.41 6.08
N SER A 95 -5.27 -19.45 7.23
CA SER A 95 -5.08 -18.25 8.06
C SER A 95 -4.31 -17.15 7.33
N LEU A 96 -3.25 -17.52 6.59
CA LEU A 96 -2.51 -16.55 5.79
C LEU A 96 -3.36 -15.96 4.67
N TYR A 97 -4.18 -16.76 4.00
CA TYR A 97 -5.08 -16.30 2.93
C TYR A 97 -6.14 -15.32 3.46
N GLU A 98 -6.80 -15.66 4.57
CA GLU A 98 -7.80 -14.81 5.23
C GLU A 98 -7.18 -13.48 5.67
N ALA A 99 -5.96 -13.53 6.21
CA ALA A 99 -5.21 -12.34 6.59
C ALA A 99 -4.93 -11.39 5.42
N THR A 100 -5.00 -11.85 4.16
CA THR A 100 -4.80 -10.99 2.97
C THR A 100 -6.00 -10.09 2.63
N GLY A 101 -7.01 -10.05 3.51
CA GLY A 101 -8.14 -9.12 3.44
C GLY A 101 -9.22 -9.56 2.46
N THR A 102 -9.55 -10.85 2.42
CA THR A 102 -10.56 -11.43 1.52
C THR A 102 -11.99 -11.31 2.01
N ALA A 103 -12.21 -10.93 3.27
CA ALA A 103 -13.51 -11.08 3.90
C ALA A 103 -14.56 -10.07 3.42
N ASP A 104 -14.27 -8.77 3.27
CA ASP A 104 -15.32 -7.80 2.91
C ASP A 104 -14.78 -6.61 2.08
N GLY A 105 -15.57 -6.17 1.10
CA GLY A 105 -15.38 -4.89 0.40
C GLY A 105 -14.92 -4.95 -1.08
N TYR A 106 -14.90 -3.78 -1.71
CA TYR A 106 -14.69 -3.61 -3.15
C TYR A 106 -13.32 -4.10 -3.64
N GLY A 107 -13.33 -4.63 -4.87
CA GLY A 107 -12.18 -5.24 -5.53
C GLY A 107 -11.35 -4.31 -6.40
N PHE A 108 -11.90 -3.18 -6.84
CA PHE A 108 -11.18 -2.23 -7.70
C PHE A 108 -10.92 -0.90 -6.96
N PRO A 109 -9.71 -0.33 -7.08
CA PRO A 109 -8.47 -0.96 -7.57
C PRO A 109 -7.87 -1.93 -6.51
N SER A 110 -6.83 -2.67 -6.88
CA SER A 110 -6.12 -3.52 -5.92
C SER A 110 -5.31 -2.69 -4.93
N GLY A 111 -5.71 -2.72 -3.65
CA GLY A 111 -5.04 -1.96 -2.58
C GLY A 111 -3.58 -2.39 -2.35
N HIS A 112 -3.31 -3.70 -2.40
CA HIS A 112 -1.95 -4.23 -2.30
C HIS A 112 -1.05 -3.70 -3.42
N ALA A 113 -1.55 -3.66 -4.65
CA ALA A 113 -0.80 -3.14 -5.80
C ALA A 113 -0.50 -1.64 -5.64
N VAL A 114 -1.48 -0.84 -5.21
CA VAL A 114 -1.29 0.60 -4.95
C VAL A 114 -0.27 0.81 -3.82
N LEU A 115 -0.46 0.23 -2.64
CA LEU A 115 0.42 0.48 -1.48
C LEU A 115 1.83 -0.03 -1.69
N THR A 116 1.99 -1.23 -2.26
CA THR A 116 3.33 -1.76 -2.56
C THR A 116 4.05 -0.81 -3.51
N THR A 117 3.36 -0.32 -4.55
CA THR A 117 3.92 0.67 -5.48
C THR A 117 4.32 1.95 -4.75
N VAL A 118 3.43 2.49 -3.91
CA VAL A 118 3.67 3.74 -3.17
C VAL A 118 4.83 3.60 -2.19
N VAL A 119 4.83 2.58 -1.33
CA VAL A 119 5.82 2.43 -0.26
C VAL A 119 7.18 2.03 -0.82
N TYR A 120 7.26 0.96 -1.62
CA TYR A 120 8.56 0.54 -2.17
C TYR A 120 9.11 1.55 -3.17
N GLY A 121 8.25 2.18 -3.97
CA GLY A 121 8.66 3.26 -4.87
C GLY A 121 9.17 4.50 -4.12
N ALA A 122 8.48 4.90 -3.04
CA ALA A 122 8.92 6.04 -2.23
C ALA A 122 10.25 5.75 -1.50
N LEU A 123 10.41 4.54 -0.95
CA LEU A 123 11.68 4.09 -0.34
C LEU A 123 12.80 4.03 -1.37
N ALA A 124 12.55 3.48 -2.57
CA ALA A 124 13.56 3.41 -3.62
C ALA A 124 14.03 4.80 -4.07
N GLY A 125 13.15 5.80 -4.07
CA GLY A 125 13.49 7.18 -4.44
C GLY A 125 14.22 7.96 -3.34
N ARG A 126 14.08 7.57 -2.07
CA ARG A 126 14.55 8.36 -0.92
C ARG A 126 15.70 7.75 -0.15
N LEU A 127 15.82 6.41 -0.13
CA LEU A 127 16.90 5.76 0.60
C LEU A 127 18.23 5.92 -0.11
N SER A 128 19.29 6.09 0.69
CA SER A 128 20.68 6.21 0.26
C SER A 128 21.39 4.86 0.06
N VAL A 129 20.66 3.74 0.17
CA VAL A 129 21.24 2.38 0.10
C VAL A 129 21.47 1.94 -1.36
N GLY A 130 22.71 1.56 -1.68
CA GLY A 130 23.08 1.06 -3.01
C GLY A 130 22.87 2.08 -4.14
N THR A 131 22.82 1.59 -5.38
CA THR A 131 22.57 2.46 -6.55
C THR A 131 21.07 2.70 -6.77
N ALA A 132 20.72 3.85 -7.38
CA ALA A 132 19.34 4.16 -7.74
C ALA A 132 18.70 3.07 -8.63
N ARG A 133 19.50 2.49 -9.55
CA ARG A 133 19.05 1.40 -10.41
C ARG A 133 18.72 0.13 -9.62
N GLN A 134 19.55 -0.27 -8.67
CA GLN A 134 19.29 -1.43 -7.82
C GLN A 134 18.02 -1.25 -6.99
N ARG A 135 17.83 -0.06 -6.40
CA ARG A 135 16.62 0.24 -5.62
C ARG A 135 15.36 0.21 -6.49
N ALA A 136 15.41 0.82 -7.68
CA ALA A 136 14.28 0.82 -8.61
C ALA A 136 13.92 -0.60 -9.07
N LEU A 137 14.93 -1.43 -9.40
CA LEU A 137 14.71 -2.83 -9.77
C LEU A 137 14.15 -3.64 -8.60
N GLY A 138 14.68 -3.45 -7.38
CA GLY A 138 14.16 -4.11 -6.19
C GLY A 138 12.69 -3.77 -5.92
N ALA A 139 12.33 -2.48 -5.98
CA ALA A 139 10.95 -2.05 -5.84
C ALA A 139 10.04 -2.62 -6.94
N ALA A 140 10.47 -2.54 -8.20
CA ALA A 140 9.70 -3.09 -9.33
C ALA A 140 9.48 -4.60 -9.19
N THR A 141 10.49 -5.36 -8.76
CA THR A 141 10.37 -6.80 -8.51
C THR A 141 9.36 -7.09 -7.42
N VAL A 142 9.42 -6.40 -6.26
CA VAL A 142 8.46 -6.64 -5.18
C VAL A 142 7.03 -6.25 -5.61
N VAL A 143 6.86 -5.12 -6.30
CA VAL A 143 5.56 -4.72 -6.87
C VAL A 143 5.02 -5.78 -7.81
N ALA A 144 5.85 -6.30 -8.72
CA ALA A 144 5.44 -7.33 -9.67
C ALA A 144 5.07 -8.66 -8.98
N LEU A 145 5.83 -9.07 -7.96
CA LEU A 145 5.57 -10.29 -7.19
C LEU A 145 4.26 -10.19 -6.39
N VAL A 146 4.04 -9.08 -5.70
CA VAL A 146 2.78 -8.84 -4.97
C VAL A 146 1.61 -8.73 -5.95
N ALA A 147 1.77 -8.01 -7.05
CA ALA A 147 0.76 -7.88 -8.10
C ALA A 147 0.34 -9.26 -8.66
N ALA A 148 1.33 -10.08 -9.02
CA ALA A 148 1.10 -11.43 -9.52
C ALA A 148 0.42 -12.30 -8.48
N SER A 149 0.81 -12.23 -7.21
CA SER A 149 0.19 -13.02 -6.14
C SER A 149 -1.27 -12.67 -5.92
N ARG A 150 -1.70 -11.41 -6.12
CA ARG A 150 -3.13 -11.03 -6.03
C ARG A 150 -3.99 -11.70 -7.11
N VAL A 151 -3.47 -11.82 -8.33
CA VAL A 151 -4.17 -12.52 -9.42
C VAL A 151 -4.12 -14.03 -9.17
N ALA A 152 -2.95 -14.53 -8.81
CA ALA A 152 -2.70 -15.94 -8.48
C ALA A 152 -3.29 -16.38 -7.14
N LEU A 153 -4.06 -15.55 -6.43
CA LEU A 153 -4.92 -15.96 -5.30
C LEU A 153 -6.41 -15.88 -5.65
N GLY A 154 -6.77 -15.39 -6.84
CA GLY A 154 -8.17 -15.21 -7.24
C GLY A 154 -8.88 -14.04 -6.57
N VAL A 155 -8.15 -13.20 -5.82
CA VAL A 155 -8.75 -12.10 -5.03
C VAL A 155 -8.92 -10.81 -5.83
N HIS A 156 -8.25 -10.69 -6.98
CA HIS A 156 -8.34 -9.55 -7.90
C HIS A 156 -8.27 -10.00 -9.36
N TYR A 157 -8.92 -9.23 -10.24
CA TYR A 157 -8.70 -9.35 -11.68
C TYR A 157 -7.36 -8.71 -12.07
N LEU A 158 -6.77 -9.11 -13.19
CA LEU A 158 -5.55 -8.49 -13.72
C LEU A 158 -5.69 -6.97 -13.89
N VAL A 159 -6.85 -6.51 -14.36
CA VAL A 159 -7.15 -5.08 -14.52
C VAL A 159 -7.12 -4.31 -13.18
N ASP A 160 -7.54 -4.93 -12.08
CA ASP A 160 -7.53 -4.30 -10.75
C ASP A 160 -6.10 -4.01 -10.29
N VAL A 161 -5.20 -4.94 -10.62
CA VAL A 161 -3.79 -4.89 -10.25
C VAL A 161 -3.04 -3.91 -11.14
N VAL A 162 -3.23 -3.97 -12.47
CA VAL A 162 -2.62 -3.03 -13.41
C VAL A 162 -3.07 -1.59 -13.13
N ALA A 163 -4.38 -1.38 -12.91
CA ALA A 163 -4.89 -0.08 -12.52
C ALA A 163 -4.33 0.37 -11.16
N GLY A 164 -4.20 -0.54 -10.20
CA GLY A 164 -3.59 -0.25 -8.91
C GLY A 164 -2.12 0.23 -9.03
N ILE A 165 -1.30 -0.43 -9.84
CA ILE A 165 0.07 0.01 -10.13
C ILE A 165 0.06 1.39 -10.80
N ALA A 166 -0.77 1.59 -11.81
CA ALA A 166 -0.86 2.86 -12.53
C ALA A 166 -1.27 4.02 -11.59
N VAL A 167 -2.28 3.80 -10.74
CA VAL A 167 -2.70 4.77 -9.71
C VAL A 167 -1.57 5.06 -8.73
N GLY A 168 -0.88 4.02 -8.23
CA GLY A 168 0.25 4.18 -7.31
C GLY A 168 1.41 4.98 -7.92
N LEU A 169 1.76 4.70 -9.17
CA LEU A 169 2.80 5.44 -9.91
C LEU A 169 2.40 6.89 -10.17
N ALA A 170 1.15 7.13 -10.58
CA ALA A 170 0.64 8.49 -10.81
C ALA A 170 0.63 9.30 -9.51
N PHE A 171 0.17 8.70 -8.40
CA PHE A 171 0.22 9.32 -7.08
C PHE A 171 1.66 9.65 -6.67
N LEU A 172 2.59 8.69 -6.80
CA LEU A 172 4.00 8.93 -6.46
C LEU A 172 4.63 10.02 -7.32
N PHE A 173 4.33 10.08 -8.61
CA PHE A 173 4.82 11.12 -9.49
C PHE A 173 4.39 12.51 -8.97
N VAL A 174 3.10 12.68 -8.67
CA VAL A 174 2.57 13.94 -8.13
C VAL A 174 3.17 14.25 -6.76
N ALA A 175 3.16 13.29 -5.84
CA ALA A 175 3.69 13.46 -4.49
C ALA A 175 5.19 13.83 -4.50
N ASN A 176 5.99 13.17 -5.34
CA ASN A 176 7.42 13.47 -5.49
C ASN A 176 7.62 14.88 -6.08
N ARG A 177 6.84 15.29 -7.08
CA ARG A 177 6.89 16.66 -7.63
C ARG A 177 6.56 17.71 -6.57
N LEU A 178 5.53 17.48 -5.75
CA LEU A 178 5.16 18.39 -4.66
C LEU A 178 6.23 18.46 -3.58
N THR A 179 6.75 17.31 -3.12
CA THR A 179 7.83 17.29 -2.12
C THR A 179 9.13 17.91 -2.65
N ALA A 180 9.45 17.76 -3.94
CA ALA A 180 10.59 18.42 -4.55
C ALA A 180 10.40 19.94 -4.72
N ARG A 181 9.15 20.39 -4.90
CA ARG A 181 8.81 21.82 -4.99
C ARG A 181 8.96 22.56 -3.66
N TYR A 182 8.78 21.84 -2.54
CA TYR A 182 8.87 22.35 -1.17
C TYR A 182 9.86 21.50 -0.34
N PRO A 183 11.17 21.59 -0.61
CA PRO A 183 12.17 20.70 -0.01
C PRO A 183 12.32 20.86 1.51
N THR A 184 12.01 22.04 2.05
CA THR A 184 11.99 22.33 3.49
C THR A 184 10.76 21.77 4.19
N ASP A 185 9.66 21.58 3.45
CA ASP A 185 8.33 21.26 4.00
C ASP A 185 7.81 19.90 3.52
N ARG A 186 8.70 19.00 3.10
CA ARG A 186 8.36 17.67 2.55
C ARG A 186 7.43 16.87 3.44
N LEU A 187 7.67 16.93 4.76
CA LEU A 187 6.85 16.25 5.77
C LEU A 187 5.44 16.85 5.82
N THR A 188 5.33 18.18 5.89
CA THR A 188 4.05 18.90 5.86
C THR A 188 3.27 18.59 4.59
N VAL A 189 3.93 18.57 3.44
CA VAL A 189 3.31 18.21 2.15
C VAL A 189 2.77 16.77 2.18
N ALA A 190 3.57 15.80 2.63
CA ALA A 190 3.16 14.40 2.66
C ALA A 190 1.95 14.16 3.59
N PHE A 191 1.95 14.77 4.78
CA PHE A 191 0.81 14.66 5.69
C PHE A 191 -0.40 15.50 5.26
N SER A 192 -0.19 16.62 4.57
CA SER A 192 -1.29 17.37 3.96
C SER A 192 -1.98 16.54 2.89
N LEU A 193 -1.23 15.84 2.03
CA LEU A 193 -1.80 14.87 1.08
C LEU A 193 -2.58 13.77 1.80
N ALA A 194 -2.06 13.23 2.91
CA ALA A 194 -2.73 12.21 3.70
C ALA A 194 -4.06 12.71 4.28
N ILE A 195 -4.06 13.87 4.94
CA ILE A 195 -5.25 14.48 5.53
C ILE A 195 -6.28 14.83 4.46
N THR A 196 -5.87 15.47 3.37
CA THR A 196 -6.77 15.83 2.27
C THR A 196 -7.41 14.59 1.65
N LEU A 197 -6.63 13.56 1.34
CA LEU A 197 -7.18 12.33 0.78
C LEU A 197 -8.03 11.56 1.79
N ALA A 198 -7.71 11.62 3.09
CA ALA A 198 -8.52 11.02 4.14
C ALA A 198 -9.89 11.72 4.28
N ILE A 199 -9.94 13.05 4.13
CA ILE A 199 -11.21 13.81 4.07
C ILE A 199 -12.01 13.40 2.84
N VAL A 200 -11.37 13.31 1.67
CA VAL A 200 -12.04 12.83 0.45
C VAL A 200 -12.58 11.42 0.65
N ALA A 201 -11.79 10.51 1.22
CA ALA A 201 -12.21 9.15 1.52
C ALA A 201 -13.40 9.13 2.49
N LEU A 202 -13.39 9.95 3.53
CA LEU A 202 -14.46 10.06 4.53
C LEU A 202 -15.77 10.51 3.89
N VAL A 203 -15.71 11.51 3.00
CA VAL A 203 -16.89 12.02 2.29
C VAL A 203 -17.42 10.98 1.32
N VAL A 204 -16.55 10.42 0.47
CA VAL A 204 -16.94 9.46 -0.57
C VAL A 204 -17.47 8.15 0.01
N SER A 205 -16.93 7.72 1.16
CA SER A 205 -17.35 6.47 1.81
C SER A 205 -18.59 6.62 2.69
N GLY A 206 -19.11 7.84 2.88
CA GLY A 206 -20.22 8.09 3.79
C GLY A 206 -19.87 7.89 5.26
N GLY A 207 -18.60 8.09 5.65
CA GLY A 207 -18.20 8.08 7.05
C GLY A 207 -17.78 6.71 7.62
N THR A 208 -17.31 5.79 6.78
CA THR A 208 -16.87 4.46 7.23
C THR A 208 -15.75 4.54 8.27
N ILE A 209 -15.70 3.57 9.18
CA ILE A 209 -14.70 3.53 10.26
C ILE A 209 -13.26 3.59 9.74
N ASP A 210 -12.95 2.91 8.64
CA ASP A 210 -11.60 2.95 8.03
C ASP A 210 -11.19 4.36 7.62
N ALA A 211 -12.10 5.13 7.02
CA ALA A 211 -11.83 6.51 6.63
C ALA A 211 -11.65 7.44 7.83
N VAL A 212 -12.44 7.23 8.90
CA VAL A 212 -12.29 7.95 10.18
C VAL A 212 -10.93 7.64 10.81
N LEU A 213 -10.54 6.37 10.87
CA LEU A 213 -9.27 5.92 11.42
C LEU A 213 -8.08 6.46 10.61
N LEU A 214 -8.18 6.49 9.29
CA LEU A 214 -7.14 7.06 8.43
C LEU A 214 -6.98 8.57 8.65
N LEU A 215 -8.08 9.31 8.82
CA LEU A 215 -8.03 10.73 9.13
C LEU A 215 -7.39 10.97 10.51
N ALA A 216 -7.84 10.23 11.53
CA ALA A 216 -7.30 10.31 12.88
C ALA A 216 -5.80 9.95 12.91
N ALA A 217 -5.40 8.86 12.24
CA ALA A 217 -4.01 8.45 12.13
C ALA A 217 -3.14 9.51 11.44
N SER A 218 -3.66 10.14 10.38
CA SER A 218 -2.95 11.21 9.67
C SER A 218 -2.71 12.44 10.56
N PHE A 219 -3.72 12.88 11.31
CA PHE A 219 -3.56 13.97 12.27
C PHE A 219 -2.64 13.61 13.43
N ALA A 220 -2.79 12.42 14.01
CA ALA A 220 -1.98 11.98 15.15
C ALA A 220 -0.50 11.87 14.76
N ALA A 221 -0.20 11.25 13.61
CA ALA A 221 1.17 11.12 13.11
C ALA A 221 1.79 12.49 12.79
N PHE A 222 1.05 13.38 12.11
CA PHE A 222 1.54 14.73 11.81
C PHE A 222 1.80 15.56 13.08
N GLY A 223 0.84 15.59 14.01
CA GLY A 223 0.96 16.31 15.28
C GLY A 223 2.09 15.80 16.16
N GLY A 224 2.28 14.47 16.24
CA GLY A 224 3.37 13.86 16.99
C GLY A 224 4.76 14.22 16.43
N LEU A 225 4.90 14.24 15.11
CA LEU A 225 6.16 14.61 14.46
C LEU A 225 6.48 16.11 14.61
N GLU A 226 5.47 16.97 14.52
CA GLU A 226 5.63 18.41 14.71
C GLU A 226 5.98 18.76 16.17
N LEU A 227 5.33 18.11 17.14
CA LEU A 227 5.67 18.28 18.55
C LEU A 227 7.13 17.90 18.81
N ARG A 228 7.59 16.78 18.25
CA ARG A 228 8.98 16.33 18.37
C ARG A 228 9.97 17.34 17.79
N ARG A 229 9.67 17.92 16.62
CA ARG A 229 10.52 18.96 15.99
C ARG A 229 10.66 20.16 16.92
N ARG A 230 9.55 20.68 17.44
CA ARG A 230 9.55 21.83 18.37
C ARG A 230 10.29 21.57 19.68
N VAL A 231 10.18 20.36 20.24
CA VAL A 231 10.92 20.00 21.46
C VAL A 231 12.43 19.97 21.19
N ARG A 232 12.85 19.37 20.06
CA ARG A 232 14.27 19.31 19.68
C ARG A 232 14.86 20.71 19.52
N ASP A 233 14.16 21.60 18.83
CA ASP A 233 14.64 22.97 18.56
C ASP A 233 14.79 23.81 19.84
N ARG A 234 13.99 23.53 20.88
CA ARG A 234 14.12 24.17 22.20
C ARG A 234 15.31 23.67 23.01
N THR A 235 15.74 22.43 22.79
CA THR A 235 16.87 21.81 23.53
C THR A 235 18.23 22.07 22.89
N SER A 236 18.28 22.65 21.69
CA SER A 236 19.50 23.00 20.95
C SER A 236 19.95 24.45 21.13
N VAL A 237 19.31 25.20 22.04
CA VAL A 237 19.67 26.57 22.47
C VAL A 237 20.30 26.49 23.86
#